data_AF-A0A922MCP3-F1
#
_entry.id   AF-A0A922MCP3-F1
#
_cell.length_a   1.000
_cell.length_b   1.000
_cell.length_c   1.000
_cell.angle_alpha   90.00
_cell.angle_beta   90.00
_cell.angle_gamma   90.00
#
_symmetry.space_group_name_H-M   'P 1'
#
loop_
_entity.id
_entity.type
_entity.pdbx_description
1 polymer ?
#
loop_
_entity_poly.entity_id
_entity_poly.type
_entity_poly.pdbx_seq_one_letter_code
_entity_poly.pdbx_strand_id
1 'polypeptide(L)'
;MLQGGIASNVIATEINAIMDMRLASNANPLDIQALNRQSLFDDDMMMKCQFLDVSVQINSWLRAAGNNNSVIYIRRENESGITSVDDTNPFWVSIRNTLNGMGIELKPVVKAAMSDAVYIRNKGIPTIGFATKTRTIHRLHAKDEYQNVETFLRGIDIYTEVLKDLANVP
;
A
#
# COMPACT_ATOMS: atom_id res chain seq x y z
N MET A 1 -7.89 16.05 1.87
CA MET A 1 -8.09 17.51 1.67
C MET A 1 -9.43 17.89 2.27
N LEU A 2 -9.51 18.96 3.08
CA LEU A 2 -10.76 19.47 3.67
C LEU A 2 -10.91 20.93 3.27
N GLN A 3 -12.04 21.30 2.68
CA GLN A 3 -12.32 22.65 2.20
C GLN A 3 -13.76 23.03 2.53
N GLY A 4 -13.99 24.27 2.96
CA GLY A 4 -15.32 24.77 3.29
C GLY A 4 -15.25 26.04 4.11
N GLY A 5 -16.35 26.80 4.12
CA GLY A 5 -16.45 28.09 4.79
C GLY A 5 -15.82 29.25 4.00
N ILE A 6 -16.37 30.45 4.20
CA ILE A 6 -15.95 31.68 3.48
C ILE A 6 -15.31 32.72 4.40
N ALA A 7 -15.60 32.68 5.69
CA ALA A 7 -15.07 33.60 6.70
C ALA A 7 -15.19 32.97 8.10
N SER A 8 -14.32 33.38 9.03
CA SER A 8 -14.28 32.83 10.39
C SER A 8 -15.52 33.15 11.24
N ASN A 9 -16.30 34.16 10.86
CA ASN A 9 -17.53 34.58 11.53
C ASN A 9 -18.81 34.15 10.79
N VAL A 10 -18.69 33.26 9.79
CA VAL A 10 -19.82 32.73 9.02
C VAL A 10 -19.85 31.21 9.19
N ILE A 11 -21.01 30.67 9.58
CA ILE A 11 -21.21 29.22 9.63
C ILE A 11 -21.11 28.68 8.21
N ALA A 12 -20.21 27.71 7.98
CA ALA A 12 -20.05 27.09 6.67
C ALA A 12 -21.33 26.36 6.25
N THR A 13 -21.83 26.66 5.07
CA THR A 13 -23.02 26.01 4.48
C THR A 13 -22.66 24.77 3.66
N GLU A 14 -21.39 24.63 3.28
CA GLU A 14 -20.87 23.50 2.51
C GLU A 14 -19.44 23.18 2.96
N ILE A 15 -19.15 21.89 3.12
CA ILE A 15 -17.83 21.37 3.43
C ILE A 15 -17.58 20.16 2.53
N ASN A 16 -16.46 20.20 1.81
CA ASN A 16 -15.99 19.13 0.95
C ASN A 16 -14.75 18.48 1.59
N ALA A 17 -14.80 17.15 1.72
CA ALA A 17 -13.71 16.36 2.26
C ALA A 17 -13.33 15.23 1.31
N ILE A 18 -12.01 15.08 1.07
CA ILE A 18 -11.43 13.94 0.36
C ILE A 18 -10.68 13.10 1.39
N MET A 19 -11.10 11.84 1.48
CA MET A 19 -10.53 10.81 2.35
C MET A 19 -9.94 9.70 1.49
N ASP A 20 -8.71 9.29 1.79
CA ASP A 20 -8.10 8.05 1.30
C ASP A 20 -8.09 7.06 2.46
N MET A 21 -8.53 5.83 2.23
CA MET A 21 -8.55 4.77 3.22
C MET A 21 -8.11 3.46 2.61
N ARG A 22 -7.19 2.77 3.31
CA ARG A 22 -6.65 1.48 2.90
C ARG A 22 -6.70 0.55 4.10
N LEU A 23 -7.20 -0.65 3.89
CA LEU A 23 -7.40 -1.65 4.95
C LEU A 23 -6.81 -2.98 4.52
N ALA A 24 -6.25 -3.70 5.47
CA ALA A 24 -5.85 -5.09 5.26
C ALA A 24 -6.99 -6.00 5.70
N SER A 25 -7.55 -6.75 4.76
CA SER A 25 -8.66 -7.66 5.04
C SER A 25 -8.26 -8.84 5.92
N ASN A 26 -6.98 -9.25 5.94
CA ASN A 26 -6.50 -10.49 6.58
C ASN A 26 -5.07 -10.42 7.19
N ALA A 27 -4.53 -9.24 7.54
CA ALA A 27 -3.16 -9.16 8.06
C ALA A 27 -2.96 -10.04 9.32
N ASN A 28 -1.88 -10.82 9.39
CA ASN A 28 -1.48 -11.46 10.65
C ASN A 28 -0.97 -10.36 11.60
N PRO A 29 -1.36 -10.32 12.90
CA PRO A 29 -0.80 -9.34 13.84
C PRO A 29 0.74 -9.34 13.90
N LEU A 30 1.38 -10.46 13.57
CA LEU A 30 2.84 -10.57 13.48
C LEU A 30 3.43 -9.80 12.29
N ASP A 31 2.71 -9.73 11.16
CA ASP A 31 3.14 -8.97 9.96
C ASP A 31 3.10 -7.45 10.23
N ILE A 32 2.19 -7.02 11.11
CA ILE A 32 2.03 -5.62 11.53
C ILE A 32 3.17 -5.19 12.47
N GLN A 33 3.70 -6.10 13.29
CA GLN A 33 4.78 -5.78 14.24
C GLN A 33 6.14 -5.54 13.57
N ALA A 34 6.37 -6.05 12.35
CA ALA A 34 7.58 -5.77 11.59
C ALA A 34 7.65 -4.31 11.10
N LEU A 35 6.51 -3.63 10.95
CA LEU A 35 6.42 -2.22 10.55
C LEU A 35 6.72 -1.25 11.72
N ASN A 36 6.51 -1.67 12.97
CA ASN A 36 6.63 -0.80 14.14
C ASN A 36 8.07 -0.53 14.63
N ARG A 37 9.10 -1.14 14.03
CA ARG A 37 10.51 -0.92 14.44
C ARG A 37 11.31 0.05 13.57
N GLN A 38 10.71 0.59 12.52
CA GLN A 38 11.28 1.69 11.75
C GLN A 38 10.24 2.81 11.74
N SER A 39 10.55 3.94 12.39
CA SER A 39 9.71 5.13 12.38
C SER A 39 9.36 5.56 10.95
N LEU A 40 8.13 5.27 10.53
CA LEU A 40 7.59 5.56 9.20
C LEU A 40 6.14 6.05 9.35
N PHE A 41 5.98 7.27 9.84
CA PHE A 41 4.82 8.10 9.51
C PHE A 41 5.01 8.47 8.01
N ASP A 42 4.12 8.20 7.04
CA ASP A 42 2.72 8.63 6.99
C ASP A 42 1.74 7.72 6.18
N ASP A 43 2.14 6.55 5.63
CA ASP A 43 1.26 5.81 4.68
C ASP A 43 1.00 4.32 4.97
N ASP A 44 1.68 3.72 5.96
CA ASP A 44 1.71 2.25 6.13
C ASP A 44 0.99 1.72 7.39
N MET A 45 0.15 2.53 8.05
CA MET A 45 -0.67 2.04 9.16
C MET A 45 -1.88 1.24 8.66
N MET A 46 -1.65 -0.06 8.44
CA MET A 46 -2.69 -1.02 8.10
C MET A 46 -3.47 -1.44 9.35
N MET A 47 -4.65 -0.83 9.54
CA MET A 47 -5.59 -1.27 10.58
C MET A 47 -6.38 -2.49 10.09
N LYS A 48 -6.61 -3.47 10.98
CA LYS A 48 -7.55 -4.57 10.71
C LYS A 48 -8.96 -4.02 10.76
N CYS A 49 -9.63 -3.97 9.61
CA CYS A 49 -11.04 -3.62 9.54
C CYS A 49 -11.62 -4.22 8.26
N GLN A 50 -12.81 -4.81 8.33
CA GLN A 50 -13.48 -5.31 7.12
C GLN A 50 -14.17 -4.15 6.41
N PHE A 51 -14.35 -4.29 5.09
CA PHE A 51 -15.00 -3.27 4.28
C PHE A 51 -16.42 -2.92 4.74
N LEU A 52 -17.17 -3.92 5.23
CA LEU A 52 -18.52 -3.73 5.77
C LEU A 52 -18.51 -2.76 6.95
N ASP A 53 -17.50 -2.85 7.81
CA ASP A 53 -17.35 -2.01 9.01
C ASP A 53 -17.12 -0.55 8.63
N VAL A 54 -16.31 -0.29 7.61
CA VAL A 54 -16.01 1.08 7.16
C VAL A 54 -17.21 1.74 6.47
N SER A 55 -17.93 0.99 5.64
CA SER A 55 -19.15 1.53 5.01
C SER A 55 -20.20 1.87 6.08
N VAL A 56 -20.33 1.06 7.12
CA VAL A 56 -21.21 1.34 8.26
C VAL A 56 -20.75 2.58 9.03
N GLN A 57 -19.45 2.72 9.28
CA GLN A 57 -18.87 3.85 9.98
C GLN A 57 -19.02 5.17 9.21
N ILE A 58 -18.74 5.18 7.90
CA ILE A 58 -18.96 6.37 7.06
C ILE A 58 -20.44 6.77 7.11
N ASN A 59 -21.35 5.80 6.96
CA ASN A 59 -22.78 6.08 7.01
C ASN A 59 -23.26 6.59 8.38
N SER A 60 -22.61 6.20 9.49
CA SER A 60 -22.97 6.73 10.82
C SER A 60 -22.51 8.18 10.96
N TRP A 61 -21.32 8.52 10.47
CA TRP A 61 -20.83 9.91 10.43
C TRP A 61 -21.71 10.81 9.57
N LEU A 62 -22.13 10.35 8.39
CA LEU A 62 -23.05 11.10 7.53
C LEU A 62 -24.40 11.38 8.22
N ARG A 63 -24.93 10.41 8.98
CA ARG A 63 -26.16 10.63 9.76
C ARG A 63 -25.96 11.64 10.88
N ALA A 64 -24.84 11.55 11.59
CA ALA A 64 -24.52 12.48 12.67
C ALA A 64 -24.30 13.91 12.18
N ALA A 65 -23.81 14.09 10.95
CA ALA A 65 -23.60 15.40 10.32
C ALA A 65 -24.90 16.07 9.83
N GLY A 66 -26.05 15.39 9.88
CA GLY A 66 -27.36 15.94 9.50
C GLY A 66 -27.79 15.61 8.06
N ASN A 67 -28.72 16.40 7.53
CA ASN A 67 -29.32 16.17 6.22
C ASN A 67 -28.47 16.80 5.09
N ASN A 68 -28.70 16.37 3.84
CA ASN A 68 -28.04 16.86 2.61
C ASN A 68 -26.56 16.49 2.46
N ASN A 69 -26.18 15.31 2.94
CA ASN A 69 -24.83 14.77 2.76
C ASN A 69 -24.79 13.80 1.57
N SER A 70 -23.68 13.80 0.82
CA SER A 70 -23.43 12.85 -0.25
C SER A 70 -22.01 12.30 -0.17
N VAL A 71 -21.84 11.01 -0.49
CA VAL A 71 -20.51 10.39 -0.65
C VAL A 71 -20.37 9.91 -2.07
N ILE A 72 -19.27 10.30 -2.70
CA ILE A 72 -18.88 9.87 -4.03
C ILE A 72 -17.57 9.10 -3.87
N TYR A 73 -17.51 7.90 -4.45
CA TYR A 73 -16.30 7.11 -4.49
C TYR A 73 -15.58 7.37 -5.81
N ILE A 74 -14.43 8.05 -5.74
CA ILE A 74 -13.55 8.24 -6.90
C ILE A 74 -12.91 6.89 -7.29
N ARG A 75 -12.52 6.12 -6.26
CA ARG A 75 -12.05 4.74 -6.41
C ARG A 75 -12.59 3.91 -5.25
N ARG A 76 -13.04 2.69 -5.56
CA ARG A 76 -13.56 1.76 -4.57
C ARG A 76 -13.15 0.33 -4.94
N GLU A 77 -12.23 -0.22 -4.15
CA GLU A 77 -11.83 -1.62 -4.23
C GLU A 77 -12.34 -2.32 -2.98
N ASN A 78 -13.31 -3.22 -3.13
CA ASN A 78 -13.89 -3.93 -1.99
C ASN A 78 -13.04 -5.13 -1.57
N GLU A 79 -12.19 -5.58 -2.50
CA GLU A 79 -11.38 -6.77 -2.37
C GLU A 79 -9.99 -6.51 -2.92
N SER A 80 -9.02 -7.19 -2.32
CA SER A 80 -7.65 -7.22 -2.78
C SER A 80 -7.21 -8.68 -2.76
N GLY A 81 -7.11 -9.28 -3.94
CA GLY A 81 -6.68 -10.66 -4.12
C GLY A 81 -5.37 -10.96 -3.40
N ILE A 82 -5.15 -12.21 -3.04
CA ILE A 82 -3.96 -12.64 -2.29
C ILE A 82 -2.91 -13.14 -3.27
N THR A 83 -1.65 -12.83 -3.00
CA THR A 83 -0.52 -13.47 -3.68
C THR A 83 0.23 -14.29 -2.65
N SER A 84 0.32 -15.60 -2.87
CA SER A 84 1.07 -16.50 -1.99
C SER A 84 2.55 -16.16 -2.04
N VAL A 85 3.18 -16.14 -0.86
CA VAL A 85 4.61 -15.91 -0.66
C VAL A 85 5.26 -17.14 0.01
N ASP A 86 4.83 -18.31 -0.45
CA ASP A 86 5.32 -19.62 -0.06
C ASP A 86 5.73 -20.42 -1.29
N ASP A 87 6.13 -21.68 -1.09
CA ASP A 87 6.67 -22.52 -2.15
C ASP A 87 5.62 -22.95 -3.20
N THR A 88 4.34 -22.59 -3.02
CA THR A 88 3.30 -22.82 -4.03
C THR A 88 3.32 -21.80 -5.18
N ASN A 89 4.01 -20.66 -5.00
CA ASN A 89 4.12 -19.62 -6.02
C ASN A 89 5.53 -19.64 -6.67
N PRO A 90 5.67 -20.12 -7.90
CA PRO A 90 6.99 -20.25 -8.54
C PRO A 90 7.66 -18.89 -8.79
N PHE A 91 6.89 -17.81 -9.01
CA PHE A 91 7.43 -16.46 -9.14
C PHE A 91 8.04 -15.96 -7.83
N TRP A 92 7.40 -16.25 -6.69
CA TRP A 92 7.96 -15.94 -5.37
C TRP A 92 9.24 -16.73 -5.11
N VAL A 93 9.22 -18.04 -5.38
CA VAL A 93 10.39 -18.90 -5.17
C VAL A 93 11.57 -18.44 -6.00
N SER A 94 11.35 -18.09 -7.27
CA SER A 94 12.37 -17.53 -8.16
C SER A 94 12.99 -16.26 -7.58
N ILE A 95 12.17 -15.23 -7.31
CA ILE A 95 12.63 -13.95 -6.72
C ILE A 95 13.39 -14.18 -5.40
N ARG A 96 12.85 -15.03 -4.51
CA ARG A 96 13.44 -15.34 -3.21
C ARG A 96 14.81 -15.98 -3.37
N ASN A 97 14.94 -16.96 -4.26
CA ASN A 97 16.19 -17.69 -4.47
C ASN A 97 17.25 -16.81 -5.12
N THR A 98 16.88 -16.00 -6.12
CA THR A 98 17.79 -15.04 -6.76
C THR A 98 18.37 -14.07 -5.73
N LEU A 99 17.50 -13.45 -4.92
CA LEU A 99 17.94 -12.47 -3.93
C LEU A 99 18.75 -13.11 -2.79
N ASN A 100 18.37 -14.30 -2.33
CA ASN A 100 19.16 -15.06 -1.37
C ASN A 100 20.55 -15.41 -1.93
N GLY A 101 20.65 -15.78 -3.20
CA GLY A 101 21.91 -16.04 -3.89
C GLY A 101 22.81 -14.79 -3.97
N MET A 102 22.21 -13.60 -4.00
CA MET A 102 22.90 -12.31 -3.91
C MET A 102 23.21 -11.87 -2.46
N GLY A 103 22.91 -12.70 -1.46
CA GLY A 103 23.08 -12.38 -0.04
C GLY A 103 22.05 -11.39 0.52
N ILE A 104 20.88 -11.26 -0.13
CA ILE A 104 19.82 -10.34 0.24
C ILE A 104 18.65 -11.15 0.82
N GLU A 105 18.41 -11.00 2.14
CA GLU A 105 17.27 -11.63 2.81
C GLU A 105 15.97 -10.88 2.47
N LEU A 106 14.98 -11.60 1.93
CA LEU A 106 13.63 -11.09 1.69
C LEU A 106 12.71 -11.37 2.86
N LYS A 107 11.97 -10.35 3.29
CA LYS A 107 10.87 -10.46 4.26
C LYS A 107 9.60 -9.96 3.58
N PRO A 108 8.62 -10.84 3.29
CA PRO A 108 7.38 -10.39 2.70
C PRO A 108 6.62 -9.52 3.71
N VAL A 109 6.07 -8.41 3.24
CA VAL A 109 5.24 -7.50 4.04
C VAL A 109 4.00 -7.13 3.24
N VAL A 110 2.89 -6.94 3.94
CA VAL A 110 1.65 -6.43 3.33
C VAL A 110 1.79 -4.91 3.21
N LYS A 111 1.77 -4.40 1.97
CA LYS A 111 1.87 -2.96 1.70
C LYS A 111 0.58 -2.38 1.13
N ALA A 112 0.19 -1.22 1.65
CA ALA A 112 -0.98 -0.45 1.23
C ALA A 112 -0.84 0.19 -0.15
N ALA A 113 0.39 0.60 -0.48
CA ALA A 113 0.68 1.63 -1.47
C ALA A 113 0.79 1.12 -2.93
N MET A 114 0.21 -0.04 -3.27
CA MET A 114 0.37 -0.65 -4.61
C MET A 114 -0.99 -0.85 -5.31
N SER A 115 -1.52 0.26 -5.80
CA SER A 115 -2.82 0.37 -6.48
C SER A 115 -2.98 -0.61 -7.64
N ASP A 116 -1.99 -0.69 -8.53
CA ASP A 116 -2.06 -1.53 -9.73
C ASP A 116 -2.09 -3.01 -9.38
N ALA A 117 -1.40 -3.40 -8.31
CA ALA A 117 -1.39 -4.78 -7.87
C ALA A 117 -2.74 -5.23 -7.29
N VAL A 118 -3.57 -4.33 -6.76
CA VAL A 118 -4.94 -4.70 -6.39
C VAL A 118 -5.71 -5.12 -7.63
N TYR A 119 -5.65 -4.30 -8.69
CA TYR A 119 -6.31 -4.61 -9.96
C TYR A 119 -5.81 -5.93 -10.57
N ILE A 120 -4.48 -6.12 -10.66
CA ILE A 120 -3.87 -7.31 -11.26
C ILE A 120 -4.19 -8.57 -10.44
N ARG A 121 -4.08 -8.52 -9.10
CA ARG A 121 -4.44 -9.67 -8.23
C ARG A 121 -5.91 -10.03 -8.34
N ASN A 122 -6.80 -9.04 -8.47
CA ASN A 122 -8.23 -9.27 -8.68
C ASN A 122 -8.55 -9.92 -10.04
N LYS A 123 -7.60 -9.92 -10.99
CA LYS A 123 -7.67 -10.71 -12.24
C LYS A 123 -7.11 -12.12 -12.11
N GLY A 124 -6.70 -12.54 -10.90
CA GLY A 124 -6.13 -13.86 -10.64
C GLY A 124 -4.65 -13.97 -10.97
N ILE A 125 -3.96 -12.86 -11.25
CA ILE A 125 -2.53 -12.86 -11.58
C ILE A 125 -1.72 -12.57 -10.30
N PRO A 126 -0.85 -13.50 -9.84
CA PRO A 126 0.04 -13.26 -8.72
C PRO A 126 0.89 -12.00 -8.94
N THR A 127 0.92 -11.08 -7.96
CA THR A 127 1.67 -9.82 -8.08
C THR A 127 2.51 -9.59 -6.84
N ILE A 128 3.81 -9.40 -7.04
CA ILE A 128 4.78 -9.13 -5.97
C ILE A 128 5.36 -7.74 -6.20
N GLY A 129 5.17 -6.86 -5.22
CA GLY A 129 5.82 -5.56 -5.19
C GLY A 129 7.22 -5.68 -4.63
N PHE A 130 8.21 -5.15 -5.35
CA PHE A 130 9.59 -5.11 -4.91
C PHE A 130 10.17 -3.73 -5.21
N ALA A 131 11.03 -3.21 -4.34
CA ALA A 131 11.73 -1.95 -4.55
C ALA A 131 13.10 -1.98 -3.83
N THR A 132 14.13 -1.56 -4.54
CA THR A 132 15.51 -1.46 -4.04
C THR A 132 15.74 -0.07 -3.42
N LYS A 133 15.16 0.15 -2.24
CA LYS A 133 15.30 1.39 -1.45
C LYS A 133 15.99 1.13 -0.11
N THR A 134 16.98 0.25 -0.09
CA THR A 134 17.70 -0.11 1.14
C THR A 134 18.38 1.12 1.73
N ARG A 135 18.33 1.25 3.07
CA ARG A 135 18.95 2.34 3.85
C ARG A 135 18.58 3.75 3.38
N THR A 136 17.42 3.90 2.74
CA THR A 136 16.92 5.20 2.26
C THR A 136 15.85 5.71 3.21
N ILE A 137 15.95 6.98 3.64
CA ILE A 137 14.92 7.61 4.46
C ILE A 137 13.65 7.71 3.62
N HIS A 138 12.51 7.30 4.19
CA HIS A 138 11.25 7.38 3.49
C HIS A 138 10.82 8.85 3.34
N ARG A 139 10.70 9.28 2.09
CA ARG A 139 10.24 10.62 1.70
C ARG A 139 9.28 10.56 0.52
N LEU A 140 8.57 9.44 0.37
CA LEU A 140 7.58 9.31 -0.68
C LEU A 140 6.53 10.41 -0.50
N HIS A 141 6.20 11.11 -1.58
CA HIS A 141 5.28 12.25 -1.58
C HIS A 141 5.74 13.51 -0.82
N ALA A 142 6.97 13.54 -0.29
CA ALA A 142 7.53 14.75 0.32
C ALA A 142 8.11 15.69 -0.76
N LYS A 143 8.17 16.99 -0.45
CA LYS A 143 8.72 18.03 -1.34
C LYS A 143 10.20 17.83 -1.72
N ASP A 144 10.92 17.06 -0.92
CA ASP A 144 12.35 16.76 -1.04
C ASP A 144 12.58 15.24 -1.08
N GLU A 145 11.69 14.53 -1.79
CA GLU A 145 11.89 13.14 -2.16
C GLU A 145 13.23 12.98 -2.88
N TYR A 146 14.04 12.01 -2.44
CA TYR A 146 15.33 11.70 -3.03
C TYR A 146 15.55 10.18 -3.07
N GLN A 147 16.48 9.78 -3.91
CA GLN A 147 17.03 8.43 -3.94
C GLN A 147 18.56 8.52 -4.03
N ASN A 148 19.25 7.73 -3.23
CA ASN A 148 20.71 7.68 -3.31
C ASN A 148 21.13 7.01 -4.64
N VAL A 149 22.09 7.63 -5.34
CA VAL A 149 22.52 7.16 -6.66
C VAL A 149 23.15 5.75 -6.62
N GLU A 150 23.93 5.43 -5.59
CA GLU A 150 24.52 4.10 -5.43
C GLU A 150 23.45 3.05 -5.16
N THR A 151 22.46 3.36 -4.30
CA THR A 151 21.30 2.48 -4.05
C THR A 151 20.49 2.26 -5.34
N PHE A 152 20.29 3.31 -6.13
CA PHE A 152 19.59 3.21 -7.41
C PHE A 152 20.34 2.32 -8.41
N LEU A 153 21.63 2.57 -8.61
CA LEU A 153 22.47 1.79 -9.54
C LEU A 153 22.58 0.33 -9.10
N ARG A 154 22.81 0.07 -7.80
CA ARG A 154 22.78 -1.29 -7.26
C ARG A 154 21.42 -1.94 -7.46
N GLY A 155 20.35 -1.15 -7.40
CA GLY A 155 19.00 -1.57 -7.72
C GLY A 155 18.88 -2.14 -9.13
N ILE A 156 19.51 -1.50 -10.13
CA ILE A 156 19.51 -1.97 -11.52
C ILE A 156 20.16 -3.35 -11.63
N ASP A 157 21.31 -3.57 -10.98
CA ASP A 157 21.97 -4.88 -10.97
C ASP A 157 21.06 -5.96 -10.38
N ILE A 158 20.41 -5.64 -9.25
CA ILE A 158 19.50 -6.55 -8.56
C ILE A 158 18.30 -6.90 -9.45
N TYR A 159 17.64 -5.89 -10.05
CA TYR A 159 16.53 -6.14 -10.97
C TYR A 159 16.96 -6.94 -12.19
N THR A 160 18.17 -6.73 -12.69
CA THR A 160 18.69 -7.48 -13.85
C THR A 160 18.75 -8.97 -13.55
N GLU A 161 19.29 -9.36 -12.40
CA GLU A 161 19.34 -10.78 -12.01
C GLU A 161 17.93 -11.33 -11.72
N VAL A 162 17.10 -10.59 -11.01
CA VAL A 162 15.71 -11.00 -10.73
C VAL A 162 14.91 -11.21 -12.01
N LEU A 163 15.02 -10.31 -12.98
CA LEU A 163 14.30 -10.42 -14.26
C LEU A 163 14.80 -11.58 -15.10
N LYS A 164 16.11 -11.88 -15.09
CA LYS A 164 16.65 -13.07 -15.77
C LYS A 164 16.03 -14.34 -15.21
N ASP A 165 16.01 -14.52 -13.89
CA ASP A 165 15.49 -15.74 -13.29
C ASP A 165 13.97 -15.83 -13.38
N LEU A 166 13.26 -14.69 -13.25
CA LEU A 166 11.81 -14.64 -13.45
C LEU A 166 11.39 -15.00 -14.88
N ALA A 167 12.14 -14.55 -15.89
CA ALA A 167 11.84 -14.85 -17.29
C ALA A 167 12.05 -16.34 -17.66
N ASN A 168 12.73 -17.10 -16.78
CA ASN A 168 12.96 -18.54 -16.94
C ASN A 168 12.05 -19.39 -16.04
N VAL A 169 11.06 -18.79 -15.37
CA VAL A 169 10.02 -19.55 -14.64
C VAL A 169 9.11 -20.24 -15.67
N PRO A 170 8.93 -21.58 -15.60
CA PRO A 170 8.13 -22.35 -16.55
C PRO A 170 6.63 -22.02 -16.56
#